data_AF-A0A8S3Z0I0-F1
#
_entry.id   AF-A0A8S3Z0I0-F1
#
_cell.length_a   1.000
_cell.length_b   1.000
_cell.length_c   1.000
_cell.angle_alpha   90.00
_cell.angle_beta   90.00
_cell.angle_gamma   90.00
#
_symmetry.space_group_name_H-M   'P 1'
#
loop_
_entity.id
_entity.type
_entity.pdbx_description
1 polymer ?
#
loop_
_entity_poly.entity_id
_entity_poly.type
_entity_poly.pdbx_seq_one_letter_code
_entity_poly.pdbx_strand_id
1 'polypeptide(L)'
;MLHRNLHFNNNDVRNERGQPGYDPLFKLRPLLDIILPTYRENYTPGCRIYFKQYLPAKPTKWGFKLEIYTGKANNEGCVGTTSTLVKRLLDGYEFKGHILYCDSFYSSPALFQELKEMQIGACGTVSERRKHFPE
;
A
#
# COMPACT_ATOMS: atom_id res chain seq x y z
N MET A 1 5.97 30.42 16.46
CA MET A 1 6.83 29.34 17.01
C MET A 1 6.02 28.14 17.55
N LEU A 2 4.90 27.75 16.93
CA LEU A 2 4.11 26.59 17.37
C LEU A 2 4.54 25.27 16.69
N HIS A 3 4.99 25.34 15.44
CA HIS A 3 5.36 24.15 14.64
C HIS A 3 6.51 23.30 15.23
N ARG A 4 7.36 23.86 16.11
CA ARG A 4 8.48 23.12 16.69
C ARG A 4 8.10 22.18 17.84
N ASN A 5 6.97 22.45 18.51
CA ASN A 5 6.56 21.73 19.73
C ASN A 5 5.29 20.89 19.53
N LEU A 6 4.89 20.67 18.28
CA LEU A 6 3.73 19.85 17.96
C LEU A 6 4.07 18.37 18.13
N HIS A 7 3.48 17.73 19.14
CA HIS A 7 3.62 16.31 19.43
C HIS A 7 2.24 15.68 19.53
N PHE A 8 2.03 14.58 18.81
CA PHE A 8 0.76 13.86 18.86
C PHE A 8 0.78 12.66 19.82
N ASN A 9 1.94 12.30 20.39
CA ASN A 9 2.07 11.19 21.33
C ASN A 9 3.12 11.49 22.42
N ASN A 10 2.99 10.86 23.59
CA ASN A 10 3.91 11.01 24.71
C ASN A 10 5.21 10.22 24.47
N ASN A 11 6.37 10.88 24.43
CA ASN A 11 7.64 10.19 24.20
C ASN A 11 8.09 9.32 25.38
N ASP A 12 7.58 9.54 26.60
CA ASP A 12 7.97 8.79 27.79
C ASP A 12 7.57 7.32 27.73
N VAL A 13 6.54 6.99 26.94
CA VAL A 13 6.02 5.63 26.78
C VAL A 13 6.52 4.95 25.50
N ARG A 14 7.47 5.57 24.78
CA ARG A 14 7.96 5.07 23.50
C ARG A 14 9.00 3.96 23.72
N ASN A 15 8.70 2.77 23.22
CA ASN A 15 9.67 1.67 23.15
C ASN A 15 10.84 1.99 22.20
N GLU A 16 12.04 1.52 22.52
CA GLU A 16 13.23 1.73 21.70
C GLU A 16 13.28 0.80 20.48
N ARG A 17 14.05 1.20 19.46
CA ARG A 17 14.20 0.39 18.24
C ARG A 17 14.86 -0.94 18.59
N GLY A 18 14.19 -2.04 18.24
CA GLY A 18 14.67 -3.40 18.48
C GLY A 18 14.04 -4.06 19.71
N GLN A 19 13.29 -3.32 20.53
CA GLN A 19 12.54 -3.90 21.65
C GLN A 19 11.15 -4.40 21.19
N PRO A 20 10.59 -5.43 21.86
CA PRO A 20 9.20 -5.84 21.66
C PRO A 20 8.24 -4.65 21.82
N GLY A 21 7.28 -4.51 20.90
CA GLY A 21 6.35 -3.38 20.91
C GLY A 21 6.91 -2.06 20.35
N TYR A 22 8.10 -2.07 19.73
CA TYR A 22 8.59 -0.92 18.96
C TYR A 22 7.64 -0.60 17.80
N ASP A 23 7.09 0.61 17.81
CA ASP A 23 6.27 1.13 16.72
C ASP A 23 7.01 2.24 15.94
N PRO A 24 7.45 1.94 14.70
CA PRO A 24 7.84 2.92 13.69
C PRO A 24 7.06 4.24 13.62
N LEU A 25 5.75 4.16 13.78
CA LEU A 25 4.81 5.26 13.57
C LEU A 25 4.27 5.81 14.89
N PHE A 26 4.89 5.46 16.02
CA PHE A 26 4.44 5.81 17.36
C PHE A 26 4.03 7.29 17.49
N LYS A 27 4.85 8.21 16.96
CA LYS A 27 4.59 9.65 17.03
C LYS A 27 3.36 10.12 16.24
N LEU A 28 2.96 9.38 15.22
CA LEU A 28 1.81 9.67 14.36
C LEU A 28 0.61 8.77 14.67
N ARG A 29 0.79 7.77 15.53
CA ARG A 29 -0.21 6.74 15.82
C ARG A 29 -1.56 7.34 16.21
N PRO A 30 -1.66 8.35 17.11
CA PRO A 30 -2.96 8.91 17.48
C PRO A 30 -3.69 9.59 16.30
N LEU A 31 -2.95 10.17 15.36
CA LEU A 31 -3.53 10.73 14.15
C LEU A 31 -3.99 9.63 13.19
N LEU A 32 -3.17 8.59 13.01
CA LEU A 32 -3.51 7.44 12.17
C LEU A 32 -4.73 6.68 12.71
N ASP A 33 -4.87 6.58 14.03
CA ASP A 33 -6.00 5.90 14.67
C ASP A 33 -7.32 6.67 14.49
N ILE A 34 -7.28 7.98 14.26
CA ILE A 34 -8.45 8.79 13.89
C ILE A 34 -8.74 8.67 12.39
N ILE A 35 -7.69 8.82 11.57
CA ILE A 35 -7.82 8.89 10.11
C ILE A 35 -8.19 7.53 9.53
N LEU A 36 -7.50 6.46 9.90
CA LEU A 36 -7.66 5.16 9.26
C LEU A 36 -9.08 4.58 9.39
N PRO A 37 -9.79 4.65 10.53
CA PRO A 37 -11.19 4.22 10.62
C PRO A 37 -12.11 5.08 9.77
N THR A 38 -11.96 6.41 9.82
CA THR A 38 -12.75 7.34 9.00
C THR A 38 -12.61 7.03 7.51
N TYR A 39 -11.38 6.79 7.06
CA TYR A 39 -11.13 6.36 5.69
C TYR A 39 -11.74 4.99 5.45
N ARG A 40 -11.54 3.98 6.30
CA ARG A 40 -12.17 2.65 6.10
C ARG A 40 -13.68 2.68 5.96
N GLU A 41 -14.37 3.52 6.71
CA GLU A 41 -15.84 3.66 6.66
C GLU A 41 -16.32 4.37 5.40
N ASN A 42 -15.58 5.38 4.93
CA ASN A 42 -15.99 6.23 3.80
C ASN A 42 -15.28 5.89 2.48
N TYR A 43 -14.21 5.10 2.55
CA TYR A 43 -13.24 4.80 1.48
C TYR A 43 -12.33 3.60 1.83
N THR A 44 -12.68 2.40 1.40
CA THR A 44 -11.75 1.25 1.44
C THR A 44 -10.63 1.50 0.44
N PRO A 45 -9.42 1.89 0.90
CA PRO A 45 -8.51 0.87 1.41
C PRO A 45 -7.52 1.35 2.51
N GLY A 46 -7.14 0.45 3.44
CA GLY A 46 -6.21 0.76 4.53
C GLY A 46 -4.77 1.00 4.05
N CYS A 47 -3.92 1.70 4.82
CA CYS A 47 -2.58 2.09 4.37
C CYS A 47 -1.47 1.60 5.30
N ARG A 48 -0.36 1.15 4.71
CA ARG A 48 0.93 0.87 5.34
C ARG A 48 1.94 1.90 4.85
N ILE A 49 2.39 2.76 5.76
CA ILE A 49 3.41 3.77 5.47
C ILE A 49 4.77 3.07 5.52
N TYR A 50 5.46 3.02 4.39
CA TYR A 50 6.89 2.76 4.39
C TYR A 50 7.63 4.06 4.71
N PHE A 51 8.67 3.91 5.51
CA PHE A 51 9.58 5.00 5.82
C PHE A 51 10.21 5.60 4.56
N LYS A 52 10.99 6.66 4.80
CA LYS A 52 11.83 7.36 3.83
C LYS A 52 12.46 6.39 2.81
N GLN A 53 11.93 6.39 1.59
CA GLN A 53 12.42 5.64 0.46
C GLN A 53 13.06 6.59 -0.56
N TYR A 54 14.12 6.12 -1.21
CA TYR A 54 14.70 6.78 -2.36
C TYR A 54 14.00 6.36 -3.66
N LEU A 55 13.44 7.32 -4.38
CA LEU A 55 12.77 7.17 -5.67
C LEU A 55 13.49 8.07 -6.70
N PRO A 56 14.46 7.55 -7.46
CA PRO A 56 15.33 8.36 -8.32
C PRO A 56 14.57 9.12 -9.42
N ALA A 57 13.45 8.54 -9.89
CA ALA A 57 12.61 9.10 -10.94
C ALA A 57 11.57 10.12 -10.45
N LYS A 58 11.54 10.46 -9.15
CA LYS A 58 10.66 11.50 -8.60
C LYS A 58 11.41 12.82 -8.45
N PRO A 59 10.75 13.98 -8.63
CA PRO A 59 11.39 15.29 -8.43
C PRO A 59 12.04 15.43 -7.04
N THR A 60 11.31 15.03 -6.01
CA THR A 60 11.85 14.85 -4.66
C THR A 60 12.20 13.38 -4.45
N LYS A 61 13.50 13.07 -4.50
CA LYS A 61 13.96 11.68 -4.50
C LYS A 61 13.81 10.97 -3.17
N TRP A 62 13.77 11.69 -2.06
CA TRP A 62 13.63 11.11 -0.72
C TRP A 62 12.27 11.48 -0.14
N GLY A 63 11.42 10.49 0.11
CA GLY A 63 10.08 10.72 0.65
C GLY A 63 9.48 9.48 1.30
N PHE A 64 8.32 9.63 1.94
CA PHE A 64 7.58 8.51 2.48
C PHE A 64 6.75 7.85 1.37
N LYS A 65 6.85 6.52 1.24
CA LYS A 65 6.02 5.78 0.30
C LYS A 65 4.84 5.18 1.06
N LEU A 66 3.63 5.55 0.67
CA LEU A 66 2.42 4.92 1.15
C LEU A 66 2.14 3.71 0.26
N GLU A 67 2.09 2.51 0.82
CA GLU A 67 1.48 1.37 0.13
C GLU A 67 0.19 1.00 0.83
N ILE A 68 -0.85 0.72 0.07
CA ILE A 68 -2.17 0.48 0.62
C ILE A 68 -2.25 -0.99 1.11
N TYR A 69 -2.48 -1.17 2.41
CA TYR A 69 -2.73 -2.44 3.09
C TYR A 69 -4.19 -2.52 3.57
N THR A 70 -5.04 -3.25 2.86
CA THR A 70 -6.35 -3.61 3.40
C THR A 70 -6.10 -4.72 4.44
N GLY A 71 -6.39 -4.40 5.70
CA GLY A 71 -6.01 -5.25 6.83
C GLY A 71 -6.85 -6.52 6.89
N LYS A 72 -6.45 -7.55 6.14
CA LYS A 72 -6.77 -8.97 6.39
C LYS A 72 -5.68 -9.84 5.77
N ALA A 73 -4.70 -10.18 6.59
CA ALA A 73 -4.01 -11.46 6.45
C ALA A 73 -3.57 -11.85 7.86
N ASN A 74 -4.30 -12.80 8.43
CA ASN A 74 -3.76 -13.63 9.50
C ASN A 74 -2.38 -14.12 9.07
N ASN A 75 -1.45 -14.09 10.02
CA ASN A 75 -0.25 -14.91 10.14
C ASN A 75 0.24 -15.60 8.85
N GLU A 76 1.45 -15.21 8.44
CA GLU A 76 2.51 -16.02 7.82
C GLU A 76 3.20 -15.20 6.72
N GLY A 77 4.48 -14.86 6.95
CA GLY A 77 5.58 -14.85 5.97
C GLY A 77 5.46 -14.27 4.55
N CYS A 78 4.37 -13.65 4.12
CA CYS A 78 4.17 -13.36 2.71
C CYS A 78 4.68 -11.96 2.34
N VAL A 79 5.88 -11.93 1.75
CA VAL A 79 6.21 -10.98 0.68
C VAL A 79 5.19 -11.24 -0.44
N GLY A 80 4.01 -10.63 -0.32
CA GLY A 80 2.93 -10.79 -1.31
C GLY A 80 3.37 -10.14 -2.62
N THR A 81 3.43 -10.93 -3.69
CA THR A 81 3.69 -10.49 -5.06
C THR A 81 2.80 -9.29 -5.41
N THR A 82 3.25 -8.41 -6.32
CA THR A 82 2.48 -7.24 -6.75
C THR A 82 1.03 -7.58 -7.16
N SER A 83 0.80 -8.77 -7.72
CA SER A 83 -0.53 -9.30 -8.04
C SER A 83 -1.44 -9.45 -6.81
N THR A 84 -0.92 -9.96 -5.69
CA THR A 84 -1.68 -10.10 -4.43
C THR A 84 -2.08 -8.73 -3.89
N LEU A 85 -1.19 -7.74 -3.99
CA LEU A 85 -1.52 -6.37 -3.63
C LEU A 85 -2.66 -5.84 -4.51
N VAL A 86 -2.57 -5.98 -5.83
CA VAL A 86 -3.61 -5.48 -6.76
C VAL A 86 -4.97 -6.12 -6.46
N LYS A 87 -5.05 -7.46 -6.35
CA LYS A 87 -6.31 -8.15 -6.01
C LYS A 87 -6.90 -7.65 -4.70
N ARG A 88 -6.05 -7.45 -3.69
CA ARG A 88 -6.47 -6.95 -2.40
C ARG A 88 -7.00 -5.51 -2.46
N LEU A 89 -6.48 -4.67 -3.36
CA LEU A 89 -7.01 -3.32 -3.59
C LEU A 89 -8.34 -3.32 -4.33
N LEU A 90 -8.60 -4.38 -5.10
CA LEU A 90 -9.82 -4.56 -5.87
C LEU A 90 -10.89 -5.38 -5.14
N ASP A 91 -10.62 -5.82 -3.92
CA ASP A 91 -11.58 -6.52 -3.07
C ASP A 91 -12.86 -5.68 -2.90
N GLY A 92 -13.99 -6.24 -3.30
CA GLY A 92 -15.29 -5.56 -3.31
C GLY A 92 -15.60 -4.77 -4.57
N TYR A 93 -14.74 -4.78 -5.59
CA TYR A 93 -14.96 -4.15 -6.91
C TYR A 93 -15.28 -5.16 -8.03
N GLU A 94 -15.38 -6.44 -7.72
CA GLU A 94 -15.68 -7.52 -8.65
C GLU A 94 -17.09 -7.40 -9.23
N PHE A 95 -17.27 -7.81 -10.49
CA PHE A 95 -18.58 -7.88 -11.17
C PHE A 95 -19.33 -6.54 -11.27
N LYS A 96 -18.64 -5.41 -11.08
CA LYS A 96 -19.21 -4.06 -11.17
C LYS A 96 -18.92 -3.36 -12.51
N GLY A 97 -18.21 -4.02 -13.43
CA GLY A 97 -17.86 -3.47 -14.74
C GLY A 97 -16.75 -2.41 -14.70
N HIS A 98 -15.93 -2.41 -13.65
CA HIS A 98 -14.81 -1.48 -13.53
C HIS A 98 -13.61 -1.88 -14.40
N ILE A 99 -12.77 -0.89 -14.74
CA ILE A 99 -11.53 -1.08 -15.48
C ILE A 99 -10.37 -0.56 -14.63
N LEU A 100 -9.43 -1.44 -14.29
CA LEU A 100 -8.17 -1.10 -13.66
C LEU A 100 -7.23 -0.48 -14.70
N TYR A 101 -6.73 0.72 -14.42
CA TYR A 101 -5.59 1.30 -15.12
C TYR A 101 -4.35 1.29 -14.22
N CYS A 102 -3.27 0.66 -14.66
CA CYS A 102 -2.06 0.53 -13.84
C CYS A 102 -0.75 0.64 -14.63
N ASP A 103 0.35 0.91 -13.93
CA ASP A 103 1.68 0.92 -14.54
C ASP A 103 2.26 -0.50 -14.74
N SER A 104 3.45 -0.58 -15.34
CA SER A 104 4.14 -1.84 -15.62
C SER A 104 4.68 -2.57 -14.39
N PHE A 105 4.80 -1.89 -13.25
CA PHE A 105 5.15 -2.52 -11.98
C PHE A 105 3.99 -3.36 -11.45
N TYR A 106 2.75 -2.90 -11.66
CA TYR A 106 1.53 -3.61 -11.23
C TYR A 106 0.93 -4.54 -12.28
N SER A 107 1.37 -4.50 -13.54
CA SER A 107 0.83 -5.36 -14.61
C SER A 107 1.56 -6.69 -14.75
N SER A 108 0.81 -7.74 -15.09
CA SER A 108 1.35 -9.02 -15.60
C SER A 108 0.26 -9.79 -16.37
N PRO A 109 0.62 -10.65 -17.35
CA PRO A 109 -0.35 -11.45 -18.09
C PRO A 109 -1.21 -12.34 -17.18
N ALA A 110 -0.58 -13.03 -16.22
CA ALA A 110 -1.28 -13.89 -15.26
C ALA A 110 -2.30 -13.11 -14.42
N LEU A 111 -1.92 -11.92 -13.91
CA LEU A 111 -2.84 -11.07 -13.15
C LEU A 111 -4.03 -10.63 -14.00
N PHE A 112 -3.80 -10.22 -15.25
CA PHE A 112 -4.89 -9.73 -16.12
C PHE A 112 -5.88 -10.83 -16.48
N GLN A 113 -5.42 -12.08 -16.60
CA GLN A 113 -6.28 -13.24 -16.77
C GLN A 113 -7.19 -13.45 -15.55
N GLU A 114 -6.63 -13.38 -14.35
CA GLU A 114 -7.40 -13.51 -13.10
C GLU A 114 -8.39 -12.35 -12.91
N LEU A 115 -8.02 -11.11 -13.26
CA LEU A 115 -8.92 -9.96 -13.19
C LEU A 115 -10.11 -10.10 -14.15
N LYS A 116 -9.89 -10.71 -15.32
CA LYS A 116 -10.96 -11.01 -16.27
C LYS A 116 -11.99 -11.99 -15.69
N GLU A 117 -11.54 -13.00 -14.93
CA GLU A 117 -12.43 -13.94 -14.21
C GLU A 117 -13.27 -13.22 -13.14
N MET A 118 -12.71 -12.17 -12.53
CA MET A 118 -13.40 -11.29 -11.56
C MET A 118 -14.30 -10.22 -12.22
N GLN A 119 -14.46 -10.24 -13.55
CA GLN A 119 -15.15 -9.21 -14.35
C GLN A 119 -14.62 -7.79 -14.11
N ILE A 120 -13.30 -7.67 -13.94
CA ILE A 120 -12.59 -6.40 -13.89
C ILE A 120 -11.76 -6.28 -15.17
N GLY A 121 -12.07 -5.28 -16.00
CA GLY A 121 -11.21 -4.95 -17.13
C GLY A 121 -9.85 -4.46 -16.63
N ALA A 122 -8.77 -4.69 -17.37
CA ALA A 122 -7.46 -4.21 -16.98
C ALA A 122 -6.69 -3.65 -18.18
N CYS A 123 -6.06 -2.50 -17.97
CA CYS A 123 -5.21 -1.83 -18.94
C CYS A 123 -3.96 -1.35 -18.22
N GLY A 124 -2.80 -1.66 -18.77
CA GLY A 124 -1.54 -1.20 -18.23
C GLY A 124 -0.41 -1.39 -19.21
N THR A 125 0.70 -0.71 -18.96
CA THR A 125 1.92 -0.92 -19.73
C THR A 125 2.58 -2.23 -19.32
N VAL A 126 3.26 -2.90 -20.23
CA VAL A 126 4.06 -4.10 -19.92
C VAL A 126 5.53 -3.74 -20.06
N SER A 127 6.37 -4.26 -19.15
CA SER A 127 7.82 -4.13 -19.28
C SER A 127 8.36 -5.29 -20.09
N GLU A 128 9.25 -5.02 -21.05
CA GLU A 128 9.93 -6.03 -21.88
C GLU A 128 10.66 -7.08 -21.03
N ARG A 129 11.07 -6.70 -19.80
CA ARG A 129 11.75 -7.60 -18.85
C ARG A 129 10.78 -8.57 -18.14
N ARG A 130 9.48 -8.50 -18.42
CA ARG A 130 8.49 -9.38 -17.78
C ARG A 130 8.61 -10.79 -18.34
N LYS A 131 8.49 -11.77 -17.44
CA LYS A 131 8.39 -13.18 -17.80
C LYS A 131 7.18 -13.37 -18.73
N HIS A 132 7.36 -14.12 -19.82
CA HIS A 132 6.36 -14.37 -20.88
C HIS A 132 6.06 -13.16 -21.78
N PHE A 133 6.92 -12.15 -21.83
CA PHE A 133 6.91 -11.21 -22.95
C PHE A 133 7.31 -11.97 -24.23
N PRO A 134 6.54 -11.88 -25.33
CA PRO A 134 6.88 -12.56 -26.57
C PRO A 134 8.20 -12.02 -27.14
N GLU A 135 8.98 -12.91 -27.78
CA GLU A 135 10.16 -12.52 -28.56
C GLU A 135 9.79 -11.77 -29.85
#